data_AF-A0A812YN97-F1
#
_entry.id   AF-A0A812YN97-F1
#
_cell.length_a   1.000
_cell.length_b   1.000
_cell.length_c   1.000
_cell.angle_alpha   90.00
_cell.angle_beta   90.00
_cell.angle_gamma   90.00
#
_symmetry.space_group_name_H-M   'P 1'
#
loop_
_entity.id
_entity.type
_entity.pdbx_description
1 polymer ?
#
loop_
_entity_poly.entity_id
_entity_poly.type
_entity_poly.pdbx_seq_one_letter_code
_entity_poly.pdbx_strand_id
1 'polypeptide(L)'
;MEETDIRIAEVKRDAYEFRRDIVVGAENPRTGKTVAEKVLKYMEDKLTQKDMQINKLLMKNQAYKVAIKKAEQQLKSKAETGDDLQYIDFHQLQIENSQFVKRIEEANQELIELKRRAGRTVKILNNMKKRLSSLTAEAKFLQDEIKDRRSMLAKTEKDICKVVEEKEAARKEHKKLRAQSRQSPEMPQVVDYVSQKAEAYELEAQKRNWERKVELAETAAKRIRQAVKNGTQLSGSQFMEMVRRPTSLGLAAAQACWPKLTAEVLRLWSWSTRLKTRALAPRSHLLLHMLRILKVLLQSATQLEDARCKY
;
A
#
# COMPACT_ATOMS: atom_id res chain seq x y z
N MET A 1 78.24 -12.23 66.63
CA MET A 1 78.18 -10.97 67.38
C MET A 1 77.47 -11.17 68.71
N GLU A 2 76.21 -11.63 68.72
CA GLU A 2 75.45 -11.80 69.98
C GLU A 2 76.06 -12.83 70.96
N GLU A 3 76.53 -13.99 70.47
CA GLU A 3 77.09 -15.03 71.35
C GLU A 3 78.39 -14.60 72.04
N THR A 4 79.26 -13.87 71.33
CA THR A 4 80.52 -13.36 71.90
C THR A 4 80.26 -12.30 72.96
N ASP A 5 79.27 -11.43 72.76
CA ASP A 5 78.89 -10.40 73.71
C ASP A 5 78.27 -11.01 74.98
N ILE A 6 77.44 -12.05 74.82
CA ILE A 6 76.89 -12.83 75.94
C ILE A 6 78.01 -13.48 76.76
N ARG A 7 78.97 -14.15 76.11
CA ARG A 7 80.10 -14.78 76.79
C ARG A 7 80.97 -13.77 77.54
N ILE A 8 81.23 -12.61 76.94
CA ILE A 8 82.00 -11.53 77.60
C ILE A 8 81.25 -11.02 78.84
N ALA A 9 79.93 -10.83 78.75
CA ALA A 9 79.11 -10.40 79.87
C ALA A 9 79.06 -11.45 81.00
N GLU A 10 78.97 -12.73 80.66
CA GLU A 10 79.02 -13.85 81.61
C GLU A 10 80.35 -13.90 82.35
N VAL A 11 81.48 -13.83 81.64
CA VAL A 11 82.83 -13.84 82.25
C VAL A 11 83.02 -12.64 83.17
N LYS A 12 82.56 -11.44 82.77
CA LYS A 12 82.62 -10.24 83.63
C LYS A 12 81.78 -10.43 84.90
N ARG A 13 80.60 -11.05 84.79
CA ARG A 13 79.72 -11.34 85.93
C ARG A 13 80.35 -12.37 86.87
N ASP A 14 80.87 -13.47 86.34
CA ASP A 14 81.55 -14.52 87.10
C ASP A 14 82.78 -13.97 87.84
N ALA A 15 83.56 -13.11 87.20
CA ALA A 15 84.72 -12.45 87.83
C ALA A 15 84.30 -11.52 88.97
N TYR A 16 83.18 -10.81 88.82
CA TYR A 16 82.63 -9.94 89.87
C TYR A 16 82.08 -10.76 91.05
N GLU A 17 81.31 -11.82 90.78
CA GLU A 17 80.77 -12.73 91.79
C GLU A 17 81.88 -13.40 92.60
N PHE A 18 82.94 -13.88 91.92
CA PHE A 18 84.10 -14.46 92.59
C PHE A 18 84.80 -13.46 93.51
N ARG A 19 85.02 -12.22 93.05
CA ARG A 19 85.61 -11.17 93.87
C ARG A 19 84.74 -10.87 95.09
N ARG A 20 83.43 -10.73 94.90
CA ARG A 20 82.49 -10.42 95.97
C ARG A 20 82.43 -11.52 97.03
N ASP A 21 82.24 -12.77 96.59
CA ASP A 21 81.89 -13.87 97.49
C ASP A 21 83.11 -14.59 98.07
N ILE A 22 84.23 -14.62 97.33
CA ILE A 22 85.46 -15.31 97.74
C ILE A 22 86.57 -14.34 98.15
N VAL A 23 86.89 -13.34 97.34
CA VAL A 23 88.03 -12.45 97.65
C VAL A 23 87.69 -11.53 98.82
N VAL A 24 86.47 -11.00 98.91
CA VAL A 24 86.06 -10.10 100.00
C VAL A 24 85.17 -10.82 101.02
N GLY A 25 84.20 -11.62 100.57
CA GLY A 25 83.21 -12.26 101.45
C GLY A 25 83.69 -13.50 102.24
N ALA A 26 84.84 -14.08 101.86
CA ALA A 26 85.39 -15.28 102.49
C ALA A 26 86.63 -15.04 103.35
N GLU A 27 87.08 -13.79 103.53
CA GLU A 27 88.19 -13.47 104.43
C GLU A 27 87.79 -13.62 105.90
N ASN A 28 88.66 -14.24 106.70
CA ASN A 28 88.47 -14.31 108.14
C ASN A 28 88.88 -12.96 108.76
N PRO A 29 87.96 -12.25 109.45
CA PRO A 29 88.21 -10.90 109.95
C PRO A 29 89.36 -10.80 110.95
N ARG A 30 89.80 -11.92 111.53
CA ARG A 30 90.91 -11.97 112.49
C ARG A 30 92.26 -12.31 111.88
N THR A 31 92.31 -13.01 110.75
CA THR A 31 93.56 -13.50 110.14
C THR A 31 93.83 -12.95 108.75
N GLY A 32 92.85 -12.29 108.11
CA GLY A 32 92.94 -11.79 106.74
C GLY A 32 93.12 -12.89 105.69
N LYS A 33 93.04 -14.17 106.07
CA LYS A 33 93.14 -15.32 105.17
C LYS A 33 91.76 -15.77 104.73
N THR A 34 91.64 -16.21 103.49
CA THR A 34 90.41 -16.76 102.93
C THR A 34 90.08 -18.11 103.58
N VAL A 35 88.81 -18.31 103.92
CA VAL A 35 88.30 -19.55 104.52
C VAL A 35 88.13 -20.60 103.42
N ALA A 36 88.87 -21.69 103.51
CA ALA A 36 88.91 -22.73 102.48
C ALA A 36 87.53 -23.37 102.20
N GLU A 37 86.72 -23.57 103.23
CA GLU A 37 85.36 -24.15 103.10
C GLU A 37 84.45 -23.30 102.20
N LYS A 38 84.55 -21.96 102.27
CA LYS A 38 83.77 -21.06 101.42
C LYS A 38 84.21 -21.14 99.96
N VAL A 39 85.50 -21.32 99.72
CA VAL A 39 86.05 -21.52 98.36
C VAL A 39 85.57 -22.85 97.78
N LEU A 40 85.63 -23.93 98.57
CA LEU A 40 85.15 -25.25 98.16
C LEU A 40 83.66 -25.21 97.81
N LYS A 41 82.84 -24.62 98.69
CA LYS A 41 81.40 -24.47 98.44
C LYS A 41 81.11 -23.67 97.16
N TYR A 42 81.82 -22.56 96.92
CA TYR A 42 81.66 -21.79 95.67
C TYR A 42 82.02 -22.61 94.43
N MET A 43 83.09 -23.42 94.50
CA MET A 43 83.47 -24.30 93.40
C MET A 43 82.43 -25.40 93.16
N GLU A 44 81.90 -26.01 94.21
CA GLU A 44 80.81 -27.00 94.13
C GLU A 44 79.54 -26.39 93.54
N ASP A 45 79.13 -25.20 93.99
CA ASP A 45 77.99 -24.46 93.47
C ASP A 45 78.18 -24.09 91.98
N LYS A 46 79.39 -23.71 91.55
CA LYS A 46 79.69 -23.44 90.13
C LYS A 46 79.70 -24.72 89.29
N LEU A 47 80.24 -25.83 89.81
CA LEU A 47 80.21 -27.13 89.13
C LEU A 47 78.77 -27.62 88.93
N THR A 48 77.94 -27.55 89.97
CA THR A 48 76.52 -27.95 89.88
C THR A 48 75.74 -27.08 88.89
N GLN A 49 75.98 -25.76 88.84
CA GLN A 49 75.39 -24.87 87.83
C GLN A 49 75.80 -25.26 86.41
N LYS A 50 77.07 -25.60 86.18
CA LYS A 50 77.55 -26.06 84.86
C LYS A 50 76.94 -27.41 84.49
N ASP A 51 76.81 -28.35 85.42
CA ASP A 51 76.14 -29.63 85.18
C ASP A 51 74.66 -29.46 84.81
N MET A 52 73.94 -28.56 85.49
CA MET A 52 72.57 -28.21 85.12
C MET A 52 72.49 -27.61 83.69
N GLN A 53 73.44 -26.76 83.32
CA GLN A 53 73.52 -26.19 81.97
C GLN A 53 73.82 -27.25 80.91
N ILE A 54 74.74 -28.17 81.19
CA ILE A 54 75.06 -29.31 80.31
C ILE A 54 73.81 -30.17 80.08
N ASN A 55 73.11 -30.57 81.14
CA ASN A 55 71.91 -31.38 81.04
C ASN A 55 70.80 -30.69 80.23
N LYS A 56 70.62 -29.38 80.43
CA LYS A 56 69.67 -28.57 79.63
C LYS A 56 70.04 -28.55 78.15
N LEU A 57 71.32 -28.39 77.81
CA LEU A 57 71.79 -28.38 76.43
C LEU A 57 71.65 -29.76 75.78
N LEU A 58 71.94 -30.85 76.49
CA LEU A 58 71.74 -32.22 76.01
C LEU A 58 70.27 -32.51 75.68
N MET A 59 69.34 -32.13 76.58
CA MET A 59 67.90 -32.27 76.34
C MET A 59 67.45 -31.49 75.09
N LYS A 60 67.90 -30.24 74.94
CA LYS A 60 67.60 -29.43 73.74
C LYS A 60 68.18 -30.05 72.47
N ASN A 61 69.42 -30.53 72.51
CA ASN A 61 70.06 -31.18 71.37
C ASN A 61 69.27 -32.41 70.92
N GLN A 62 68.82 -33.24 71.88
CA GLN A 62 67.99 -34.40 71.59
C GLN A 62 66.62 -34.01 71.01
N ALA A 63 65.97 -32.97 71.55
CA ALA A 63 64.72 -32.45 71.00
C ALA A 63 64.89 -31.96 69.55
N TYR A 64 65.97 -31.23 69.25
CA TYR A 64 66.27 -30.79 67.89
C TYR A 64 66.56 -31.96 66.95
N LYS A 65 67.29 -32.98 67.38
CA LYS A 65 67.52 -34.19 66.58
C LYS A 65 66.21 -34.89 66.20
N VAL A 66 65.26 -34.99 67.12
CA VAL A 66 63.94 -35.57 66.85
C VAL A 66 63.13 -34.68 65.91
N ALA A 67 63.15 -33.36 66.10
CA ALA A 67 62.46 -32.41 65.23
C ALA A 67 63.00 -32.44 63.79
N ILE A 68 64.33 -32.51 63.63
CA ILE A 68 65.00 -32.63 62.34
C ILE A 68 64.57 -33.93 61.65
N LYS A 69 64.68 -35.08 62.32
CA LYS A 69 64.27 -36.37 61.76
C LYS A 69 62.80 -36.38 61.32
N LYS A 70 61.91 -35.77 62.11
CA LYS A 70 60.48 -35.66 61.77
C LYS A 70 60.27 -34.79 60.53
N ALA A 71 60.96 -33.66 60.43
CA ALA A 71 60.88 -32.78 59.26
C ALA A 71 61.42 -33.47 57.99
N GLU A 72 62.55 -34.17 58.11
CA GLU A 72 63.14 -34.97 57.02
C GLU A 72 62.17 -36.05 56.54
N GLN A 73 61.53 -36.77 57.46
CA GLN A 73 60.56 -37.82 57.12
C GLN A 73 59.31 -37.26 56.42
N GLN A 74 58.83 -36.08 56.84
CA GLN A 74 57.72 -35.38 56.18
C GLN A 74 58.10 -34.92 54.77
N LEU A 75 59.32 -34.39 54.59
CA LEU A 75 59.84 -34.01 53.28
C LEU A 75 59.95 -35.21 52.34
N LYS A 76 60.48 -36.33 52.83
CA LYS A 76 60.60 -37.58 52.06
C LYS A 76 59.25 -38.11 51.63
N SER A 77 58.28 -38.19 52.54
CA SER A 77 56.92 -38.63 52.23
C SER A 77 56.23 -37.72 51.20
N LYS A 78 56.44 -36.40 51.28
CA LYS A 78 55.91 -35.45 50.29
C LYS A 78 56.58 -35.59 48.91
N ALA A 79 57.88 -35.84 48.87
CA ALA A 79 58.61 -36.05 47.62
C ALA A 79 58.17 -37.34 46.91
N GLU A 80 58.04 -38.45 47.65
CA GLU A 80 57.63 -39.76 47.09
C GLU A 80 56.17 -39.78 46.61
N THR A 81 55.30 -38.94 47.20
CA THR A 81 53.87 -38.88 46.82
C THR A 81 53.59 -37.78 45.78
N GLY A 82 54.49 -36.81 45.63
CA GLY A 82 54.19 -35.52 44.99
C GLY A 82 54.39 -35.48 43.48
N ASP A 83 55.46 -36.06 42.93
CA ASP A 83 55.87 -35.70 41.56
C ASP A 83 55.11 -36.47 40.46
N ASP A 84 54.97 -37.79 40.57
CA ASP A 84 54.35 -38.58 39.49
C ASP A 84 52.81 -38.51 39.48
N LEU A 85 52.18 -38.49 40.66
CA LEU A 85 50.71 -38.43 40.77
C LEU A 85 50.18 -37.07 40.30
N GLN A 86 50.87 -35.98 40.67
CA GLN A 86 50.46 -34.62 40.32
C GLN A 86 50.62 -34.32 38.82
N TYR A 87 51.62 -34.93 38.15
CA TYR A 87 51.80 -34.79 36.71
C TYR A 87 50.67 -35.49 35.92
N ILE A 88 50.34 -36.72 36.30
CA ILE A 88 49.27 -37.49 35.65
C ILE A 88 47.91 -36.80 35.84
N ASP A 89 47.60 -36.33 37.06
CA ASP A 89 46.35 -35.62 37.35
C ASP A 89 46.25 -34.30 36.57
N PHE A 90 47.36 -33.58 36.43
CA PHE A 90 47.39 -32.34 35.65
C PHE A 90 47.14 -32.59 34.15
N HIS A 91 47.75 -33.63 33.58
CA HIS A 91 47.48 -34.03 32.19
C HIS A 91 46.06 -34.51 31.98
N GLN A 92 45.52 -35.26 32.95
CA GLN A 92 44.12 -35.69 32.92
C GLN A 92 43.18 -34.48 32.87
N LEU A 93 43.42 -33.47 33.71
CA LEU A 93 42.65 -32.22 33.69
C LEU A 93 42.77 -31.47 32.35
N GLN A 94 43.96 -31.45 31.74
CA GLN A 94 44.13 -30.85 30.42
C GLN A 94 43.35 -31.59 29.33
N ILE A 95 43.37 -32.94 29.36
CA ILE A 95 42.62 -33.77 28.42
C ILE A 95 41.12 -33.52 28.59
N GLU A 96 40.62 -33.55 29.82
CA GLU A 96 39.20 -33.30 30.11
C GLU A 96 38.76 -31.91 29.68
N ASN A 97 39.55 -30.88 30.00
CA ASN A 97 39.26 -29.52 29.58
C ASN A 97 39.23 -29.41 28.04
N SER A 98 40.21 -30.01 27.35
CA SER A 98 40.20 -30.05 25.88
C SER A 98 38.95 -30.75 25.32
N GLN A 99 38.50 -31.84 25.94
CA GLN A 99 37.27 -32.53 25.55
C GLN A 99 36.02 -31.68 25.80
N PHE A 100 35.96 -30.96 26.92
CA PHE A 100 34.83 -30.08 27.22
C PHE A 100 34.75 -28.90 26.27
N VAL A 101 35.89 -28.28 25.93
CA VAL A 101 35.95 -27.21 24.94
C VAL A 101 35.40 -27.69 23.60
N LYS A 102 35.82 -28.87 23.11
CA LYS A 102 35.30 -29.45 21.87
C LYS A 102 33.79 -29.67 21.92
N ARG A 103 33.28 -30.26 23.02
CA ARG A 103 31.83 -30.47 23.20
C ARG A 103 31.04 -29.16 23.23
N ILE A 104 31.61 -28.12 23.85
CA ILE A 104 31.00 -26.77 23.87
C ILE A 104 30.98 -26.18 22.46
N GLU A 105 32.05 -26.31 21.69
CA GLU A 105 32.12 -25.85 20.30
C GLU A 105 31.09 -26.56 19.41
N GLU A 106 31.00 -27.89 19.50
CA GLU A 106 30.01 -28.69 18.77
C GLU A 106 28.57 -28.25 19.12
N ALA A 107 28.24 -28.14 20.41
CA ALA A 107 26.93 -27.69 20.86
C ALA A 107 26.60 -26.25 20.41
N ASN A 108 27.58 -25.35 20.42
CA ASN A 108 27.42 -23.99 19.92
C ASN A 108 27.16 -23.97 18.41
N GLN A 109 27.83 -24.84 17.66
CA GLN A 109 27.65 -24.93 16.21
C GLN A 109 26.25 -25.47 15.87
N GLU A 110 25.78 -26.50 16.57
CA GLU A 110 24.40 -26.99 16.47
C GLU A 110 23.38 -25.89 16.82
N LEU A 111 23.62 -25.13 17.89
CA LEU A 111 22.76 -24.02 18.30
C LEU A 111 22.66 -22.94 17.21
N ILE A 112 23.77 -22.60 16.56
CA ILE A 112 23.80 -21.64 15.45
C ILE A 112 22.99 -22.17 14.25
N GLU A 113 23.13 -23.46 13.92
CA GLU A 113 22.33 -24.08 12.87
C GLU A 113 20.84 -24.07 13.17
N LEU A 114 20.47 -24.42 14.41
CA LEU A 114 19.08 -24.44 14.84
C LEU A 114 18.47 -23.03 14.80
N LYS A 115 19.21 -22.01 15.27
CA LYS A 115 18.80 -20.60 15.16
C LYS A 115 18.60 -20.17 13.70
N ARG A 116 19.49 -20.57 12.79
CA ARG A 116 19.35 -20.29 11.36
C ARG A 116 18.11 -20.98 10.78
N ARG A 117 17.87 -22.25 11.11
CA ARG A 117 16.67 -22.99 10.67
C ARG A 117 15.40 -22.34 11.19
N ALA A 118 15.33 -22.03 12.49
CA ALA A 118 14.20 -21.35 13.11
C ALA A 118 13.92 -20.00 12.46
N GLY A 119 14.95 -19.17 12.24
CA GLY A 119 14.82 -17.88 11.56
C GLY A 119 14.27 -18.01 10.13
N ARG A 120 14.73 -19.00 9.36
CA ARG A 120 14.17 -19.29 8.01
C ARG A 120 12.71 -19.70 8.09
N THR A 121 12.35 -20.61 9.00
CA THR A 121 10.98 -21.08 9.18
C THR A 121 10.04 -19.92 9.54
N VAL A 122 10.45 -19.03 10.45
CA VAL A 122 9.68 -17.83 10.82
C VAL A 122 9.50 -16.89 9.63
N LYS A 123 10.55 -16.70 8.81
CA LYS A 123 10.45 -15.87 7.59
C LYS A 123 9.45 -16.46 6.59
N ILE A 124 9.50 -17.77 6.36
CA ILE A 124 8.55 -18.48 5.47
C ILE A 124 7.13 -18.34 6.03
N LEU A 125 6.93 -18.60 7.32
CA LEU A 125 5.64 -18.49 7.98
C LEU A 125 5.04 -17.07 7.82
N ASN A 126 5.84 -16.03 8.04
CA ASN A 126 5.40 -14.65 7.87
C ASN A 126 5.02 -14.33 6.42
N ASN A 127 5.78 -14.85 5.45
CA ASN A 127 5.43 -14.69 4.03
C ASN A 127 4.11 -15.39 3.70
N MET A 128 3.89 -16.62 4.19
CA MET A 128 2.64 -17.35 4.00
C MET A 128 1.46 -16.64 4.68
N LYS A 129 1.65 -16.09 5.89
CA LYS A 129 0.64 -15.28 6.58
C LYS A 129 0.24 -14.04 5.76
N LYS A 130 1.22 -13.33 5.19
CA LYS A 130 0.96 -12.17 4.32
C LYS A 130 0.17 -12.58 3.07
N ARG A 131 0.59 -13.66 2.40
CA ARG A 131 -0.10 -14.18 1.21
C ARG A 131 -1.53 -14.64 1.52
N LEU A 132 -1.74 -15.29 2.67
CA LEU A 132 -3.07 -15.69 3.11
C LEU A 132 -3.95 -14.46 3.37
N SER A 133 -3.40 -13.42 4.01
CA SER A 133 -4.12 -12.17 4.25
C SER A 133 -4.53 -11.48 2.96
N SER A 134 -3.66 -11.43 1.94
CA SER A 134 -3.98 -10.83 0.65
C SER A 134 -5.07 -11.61 -0.08
N LEU A 135 -4.96 -12.94 -0.14
CA LEU A 135 -5.97 -13.80 -0.76
C LEU A 135 -7.31 -13.72 -0.03
N THR A 136 -7.30 -13.58 1.29
CA THR A 136 -8.53 -13.41 2.09
C THR A 136 -9.20 -12.07 1.79
N ALA A 137 -8.42 -11.00 1.63
CA ALA A 137 -8.95 -9.69 1.25
C ALA A 137 -9.54 -9.71 -0.17
N GLU A 138 -8.85 -10.35 -1.12
CA GLU A 138 -9.34 -10.54 -2.49
C GLU A 138 -10.62 -11.39 -2.52
N ALA A 139 -10.68 -12.49 -1.76
CA ALA A 139 -11.87 -13.31 -1.66
C ALA A 139 -13.08 -12.52 -1.13
N LYS A 140 -12.89 -11.67 -0.12
CA LYS A 140 -13.94 -10.78 0.39
C LYS A 140 -14.39 -9.77 -0.67
N PHE A 141 -13.45 -9.14 -1.36
CA PHE A 141 -13.75 -8.20 -2.45
C PHE A 141 -14.57 -8.87 -3.56
N LEU A 142 -14.15 -10.06 -4.01
CA LEU A 142 -14.89 -10.82 -5.02
C LEU A 142 -16.27 -11.25 -4.53
N GLN A 143 -16.41 -11.60 -3.25
CA GLN A 143 -17.71 -11.93 -2.65
C GLN A 143 -18.66 -10.73 -2.67
N ASP A 144 -18.18 -9.53 -2.34
CA ASP A 144 -18.95 -8.30 -2.41
C ASP A 144 -19.32 -7.97 -3.87
N GLU A 145 -18.39 -8.13 -4.81
CA GLU A 145 -18.65 -7.89 -6.24
C GLU A 145 -19.69 -8.88 -6.81
N ILE A 146 -19.66 -10.15 -6.39
CA ILE A 146 -20.68 -11.14 -6.74
C ILE A 146 -22.05 -10.71 -6.19
N LYS A 147 -22.11 -10.22 -4.94
CA LYS A 147 -23.34 -9.75 -4.31
C LYS A 147 -23.93 -8.55 -5.08
N ASP A 148 -23.09 -7.58 -5.44
CA ASP A 148 -23.50 -6.41 -6.21
C ASP A 148 -24.00 -6.79 -7.60
N ARG A 149 -23.29 -7.67 -8.31
CA ARG A 149 -23.74 -8.18 -9.61
C ARG A 149 -25.07 -8.93 -9.53
N ARG A 150 -25.27 -9.75 -8.49
CA ARG A 150 -26.57 -10.43 -8.26
C ARG A 150 -27.71 -9.43 -8.03
N SER A 151 -27.46 -8.36 -7.27
CA SER A 151 -28.44 -7.28 -7.06
C SER A 151 -28.79 -6.56 -8.37
N MET A 152 -27.78 -6.27 -9.20
CA MET A 152 -27.99 -5.65 -10.52
C MET A 152 -28.77 -6.58 -11.46
N LEU A 153 -28.42 -7.86 -11.51
CA LEU A 153 -29.17 -8.86 -12.30
C LEU A 153 -30.64 -8.91 -11.88
N ALA A 154 -30.94 -8.97 -10.58
CA ALA A 154 -32.30 -8.98 -10.09
C ALA A 154 -33.10 -7.71 -10.45
N LYS A 155 -32.44 -6.54 -10.55
CA LYS A 155 -33.08 -5.30 -11.04
C LYS A 155 -33.37 -5.40 -12.53
N THR A 156 -32.40 -5.82 -13.33
CA THR A 156 -32.56 -5.98 -14.79
C THR A 156 -33.64 -7.00 -15.12
N GLU A 157 -33.72 -8.12 -14.39
CA GLU A 157 -34.79 -9.12 -14.55
C GLU A 157 -36.17 -8.51 -14.29
N LYS A 158 -36.32 -7.70 -13.23
CA LYS A 158 -37.58 -6.98 -12.96
C LYS A 158 -37.92 -5.98 -14.05
N ASP A 159 -36.95 -5.24 -14.56
CA ASP A 159 -37.16 -4.27 -15.63
C ASP A 159 -37.55 -4.96 -16.95
N ILE A 160 -36.96 -6.14 -17.24
CA ILE A 160 -37.37 -6.98 -18.37
C ILE A 160 -38.84 -7.38 -18.24
N CYS A 161 -39.28 -7.85 -17.07
CA CYS A 161 -40.69 -8.21 -16.85
C CYS A 161 -41.63 -7.01 -17.13
N LYS A 162 -41.31 -5.83 -16.58
CA LYS A 162 -42.11 -4.61 -16.82
C LYS A 162 -42.18 -4.24 -18.29
N VAL A 163 -41.04 -4.24 -18.99
CA VAL A 163 -40.99 -3.91 -20.43
C VAL A 163 -41.81 -4.93 -21.24
N VAL A 164 -41.80 -6.20 -20.87
CA VAL A 164 -42.62 -7.23 -21.53
C VAL A 164 -44.11 -6.97 -21.28
N GLU A 165 -44.52 -6.65 -20.05
CA GLU A 165 -45.90 -6.31 -19.72
C GLU A 165 -46.38 -5.06 -20.49
N GLU A 166 -45.60 -3.98 -20.49
CA GLU A 166 -45.87 -2.74 -21.22
C GLU A 166 -45.97 -2.98 -22.73
N LYS A 167 -45.05 -3.78 -23.28
CA LYS A 167 -45.06 -4.17 -24.70
C LYS A 167 -46.34 -4.94 -25.05
N GLU A 168 -46.77 -5.88 -24.23
CA GLU A 168 -48.00 -6.64 -24.47
C GLU A 168 -49.26 -5.79 -24.30
N ALA A 169 -49.27 -4.83 -23.36
CA ALA A 169 -50.34 -3.85 -23.20
C ALA A 169 -50.46 -2.95 -24.45
N ALA A 170 -49.35 -2.37 -24.91
CA ALA A 170 -49.29 -1.55 -26.11
C ALA A 170 -49.69 -2.33 -27.37
N ARG A 171 -49.31 -3.62 -27.46
CA ARG A 171 -49.75 -4.51 -28.56
C ARG A 171 -51.26 -4.73 -28.55
N LYS A 172 -51.86 -4.97 -27.38
CA LYS A 172 -53.33 -5.11 -27.24
C LYS A 172 -54.05 -3.83 -27.63
N GLU A 173 -53.58 -2.68 -27.17
CA GLU A 173 -54.13 -1.37 -27.52
C GLU A 173 -54.03 -1.09 -29.02
N HIS A 174 -52.85 -1.28 -29.62
CA HIS A 174 -52.65 -1.14 -31.06
C HIS A 174 -53.57 -2.08 -31.86
N LYS A 175 -53.79 -3.32 -31.40
CA LYS A 175 -54.74 -4.25 -32.02
C LYS A 175 -56.18 -3.73 -31.94
N LYS A 176 -56.60 -3.15 -30.80
CA LYS A 176 -57.93 -2.54 -30.63
C LYS A 176 -58.13 -1.34 -31.55
N LEU A 177 -57.18 -0.39 -31.56
CA LEU A 177 -57.22 0.79 -32.43
C LEU A 177 -57.26 0.39 -33.91
N ARG A 178 -56.46 -0.61 -34.30
CA ARG A 178 -56.48 -1.15 -35.67
C ARG A 178 -57.81 -1.82 -36.02
N ALA A 179 -58.45 -2.50 -35.07
CA ALA A 179 -59.79 -3.07 -35.26
C ALA A 179 -60.87 -1.98 -35.38
N GLN A 180 -60.85 -0.96 -34.52
CA GLN A 180 -61.74 0.20 -34.60
C GLN A 180 -61.57 0.95 -35.94
N SER A 181 -60.33 1.18 -36.35
CA SER A 181 -60.01 1.78 -37.66
C SER A 181 -60.51 0.93 -38.83
N ARG A 182 -60.55 -0.40 -38.71
CA ARG A 182 -61.15 -1.28 -39.74
C ARG A 182 -62.68 -1.30 -39.73
N GLN A 183 -63.29 -1.14 -38.55
CA GLN A 183 -64.75 -1.13 -38.38
C GLN A 183 -65.40 0.19 -38.80
N SER A 184 -64.64 1.27 -38.84
CA SER A 184 -65.06 2.58 -39.36
C SER A 184 -64.37 2.86 -40.71
N PRO A 185 -64.81 2.23 -41.82
CA PRO A 185 -64.23 2.46 -43.15
C PRO A 185 -64.43 3.89 -43.66
N GLU A 186 -65.31 4.67 -43.02
CA GLU A 186 -65.54 6.09 -43.28
C GLU A 186 -64.51 7.00 -42.59
N MET A 187 -63.62 6.46 -41.75
CA MET A 187 -62.61 7.25 -41.06
C MET A 187 -61.48 7.63 -42.03
N PRO A 188 -61.29 8.93 -42.36
CA PRO A 188 -60.29 9.35 -43.34
C PRO A 188 -58.88 8.92 -42.91
N GLN A 189 -58.07 8.46 -43.85
CA GLN A 189 -56.68 8.15 -43.58
C GLN A 189 -55.87 9.43 -43.41
N VAL A 190 -54.69 9.33 -42.79
CA VAL A 190 -53.77 10.48 -42.62
C VAL A 190 -53.51 11.17 -43.96
N VAL A 191 -53.41 10.40 -45.05
CA VAL A 191 -53.24 10.94 -46.41
C VAL A 191 -54.46 11.75 -46.85
N ASP A 192 -55.67 11.31 -46.52
CA ASP A 192 -56.90 12.05 -46.85
C ASP A 192 -56.98 13.38 -46.10
N TYR A 193 -56.59 13.42 -44.82
CA TYR A 193 -56.48 14.68 -44.07
C TYR A 193 -55.43 15.62 -44.65
N VAL A 194 -54.30 15.09 -45.11
CA VAL A 194 -53.26 15.88 -45.78
C VAL A 194 -53.79 16.46 -47.10
N SER A 195 -54.48 15.64 -47.90
CA SER A 195 -55.12 16.06 -49.16
C SER A 195 -56.21 17.11 -48.92
N GLN A 196 -57.11 16.90 -47.96
CA GLN A 196 -58.13 17.87 -47.57
C GLN A 196 -57.51 19.18 -47.08
N LYS A 197 -56.38 19.12 -46.36
CA LYS A 197 -55.67 20.33 -45.93
C LYS A 197 -55.01 21.07 -47.09
N ALA A 198 -54.50 20.34 -48.08
CA ALA A 198 -53.97 20.91 -49.31
C ALA A 198 -55.09 21.59 -50.13
N GLU A 199 -56.23 20.92 -50.32
CA GLU A 199 -57.42 21.49 -50.98
C GLU A 199 -57.93 22.74 -50.26
N ALA A 200 -57.96 22.73 -48.94
CA ALA A 200 -58.33 23.91 -48.15
C ALA A 200 -57.39 25.11 -48.45
N TYR A 201 -56.07 24.88 -48.54
CA TYR A 201 -55.13 25.93 -48.91
C TYR A 201 -55.34 26.43 -50.35
N GLU A 202 -55.65 25.55 -51.30
CA GLU A 202 -55.95 25.94 -52.68
C GLU A 202 -57.23 26.78 -52.77
N LEU A 203 -58.29 26.38 -52.07
CA LEU A 203 -59.55 27.12 -52.00
C LEU A 203 -59.37 28.48 -51.33
N GLU A 204 -58.57 28.57 -50.25
CA GLU A 204 -58.22 29.85 -49.64
C GLU A 204 -57.45 30.76 -50.60
N ALA A 205 -56.53 30.22 -51.39
CA ALA A 205 -55.80 30.97 -52.40
C ALA A 205 -56.74 31.45 -53.53
N GLN A 206 -57.68 30.61 -53.96
CA GLN A 206 -58.71 30.98 -54.94
C GLN A 206 -59.64 32.07 -54.40
N LYS A 207 -60.10 31.94 -53.14
CA LYS A 207 -60.91 32.95 -52.45
C LYS A 207 -60.20 34.31 -52.44
N ARG A 208 -58.92 34.35 -52.03
CA ARG A 208 -58.11 35.58 -52.05
C ARG A 208 -57.98 36.18 -53.45
N ASN A 209 -57.86 35.34 -54.48
CA ASN A 209 -57.78 35.80 -55.87
C ASN A 209 -59.12 36.39 -56.36
N TRP A 210 -60.24 35.79 -55.96
CA TRP A 210 -61.57 36.31 -56.27
C TRP A 210 -61.89 37.59 -55.50
N GLU A 211 -61.53 37.68 -54.22
CA GLU A 211 -61.63 38.90 -53.42
C GLU A 211 -60.89 40.06 -54.10
N ARG A 212 -59.63 39.84 -54.52
CA ARG A 212 -58.88 40.85 -55.30
C ARG A 212 -59.57 41.21 -56.62
N LYS A 213 -60.15 40.25 -57.34
CA LYS A 213 -60.88 40.53 -58.58
C LYS A 213 -62.13 41.37 -58.34
N VAL A 214 -62.86 41.12 -57.25
CA VAL A 214 -64.03 41.91 -56.85
C VAL A 214 -63.59 43.32 -56.46
N GLU A 215 -62.54 43.48 -55.66
CA GLU A 215 -61.98 44.79 -55.32
C GLU A 215 -61.58 45.60 -56.57
N LEU A 216 -60.93 44.95 -57.55
CA LEU A 216 -60.59 45.59 -58.82
C LEU A 216 -61.84 45.97 -59.64
N ALA A 217 -62.85 45.11 -59.68
CA ALA A 217 -64.10 45.40 -60.38
C ALA A 217 -64.89 46.54 -59.68
N GLU A 218 -64.93 46.56 -58.35
CA GLU A 218 -65.57 47.62 -57.57
C GLU A 218 -64.85 48.96 -57.72
N THR A 219 -63.52 48.96 -57.68
CA THR A 219 -62.71 50.18 -57.91
C THR A 219 -62.85 50.67 -59.35
N ALA A 220 -62.87 49.79 -60.35
CA ALA A 220 -63.16 50.14 -61.75
C ALA A 220 -64.58 50.70 -61.90
N ALA A 221 -65.60 50.08 -61.30
CA ALA A 221 -66.98 50.56 -61.32
C ALA A 221 -67.15 51.89 -60.55
N LYS A 222 -66.40 52.13 -59.47
CA LYS A 222 -66.33 53.44 -58.79
C LYS A 222 -65.71 54.49 -59.70
N ARG A 223 -64.63 54.17 -60.41
CA ARG A 223 -63.99 55.08 -61.40
C ARG A 223 -64.91 55.39 -62.58
N ILE A 224 -65.62 54.40 -63.13
CA ILE A 224 -66.61 54.60 -64.20
C ILE A 224 -67.77 55.48 -63.70
N ARG A 225 -68.31 55.22 -62.49
CA ARG A 225 -69.35 56.07 -61.89
C ARG A 225 -68.88 57.50 -61.66
N GLN A 226 -67.61 57.70 -61.27
CA GLN A 226 -67.00 59.02 -61.15
C GLN A 226 -66.82 59.70 -62.51
N ALA A 227 -66.37 58.99 -63.55
CA ALA A 227 -66.22 59.52 -64.91
C ALA A 227 -67.56 59.93 -65.52
N VAL A 228 -68.62 59.12 -65.30
CA VAL A 228 -70.00 59.44 -65.72
C VAL A 228 -70.55 60.66 -64.96
N LYS A 229 -70.25 60.81 -63.66
CA LYS A 229 -70.62 62.01 -62.88
C LYS A 229 -69.87 63.28 -63.33
N ASN A 230 -68.65 63.14 -63.85
CA ASN A 230 -67.81 64.26 -64.28
C ASN A 230 -67.99 64.62 -65.77
N GLY A 231 -69.00 64.09 -66.46
CA GLY A 231 -69.42 64.56 -67.79
C GLY A 231 -68.45 64.27 -68.94
N THR A 232 -67.65 63.20 -68.87
CA THR A 232 -66.70 62.81 -69.93
C THR A 232 -67.17 61.59 -70.70
N GLN A 233 -67.31 61.69 -72.03
CA GLN A 233 -67.57 60.56 -72.94
C GLN A 233 -66.32 59.66 -73.01
N LEU A 234 -66.46 58.41 -72.57
CA LEU A 234 -65.41 57.37 -72.68
C LEU A 234 -65.64 56.53 -73.95
N SER A 235 -64.64 56.46 -74.82
CA SER A 235 -64.68 55.67 -76.06
C SER A 235 -64.38 54.19 -75.80
N GLY A 236 -65.04 53.30 -76.55
CA GLY A 236 -65.03 51.84 -76.33
C GLY A 236 -63.67 51.13 -76.43
N SER A 237 -62.60 51.80 -76.87
CA SER A 237 -61.25 51.24 -76.92
C SER A 237 -60.56 51.23 -75.55
N GLN A 238 -60.86 52.17 -74.65
CA GLN A 238 -60.30 52.22 -73.29
C GLN A 238 -60.91 51.17 -72.34
N PHE A 239 -62.11 50.66 -72.67
CA PHE A 239 -62.82 49.65 -71.89
C PHE A 239 -62.18 48.25 -72.00
N MET A 240 -61.60 47.90 -73.17
CA MET A 240 -60.95 46.60 -73.37
C MET A 240 -59.52 46.54 -72.80
N GLU A 241 -58.83 47.67 -72.67
CA GLU A 241 -57.45 47.70 -72.17
C GLU A 241 -57.37 47.64 -70.64
N MET A 242 -58.43 48.05 -69.92
CA MET A 242 -58.54 47.92 -68.45
C MET A 242 -58.85 46.49 -67.96
N VAL A 243 -59.32 45.59 -68.82
CA VAL A 243 -59.70 44.20 -68.45
C VAL A 243 -58.56 43.19 -68.75
N ARG A 244 -57.42 43.63 -69.29
CA ARG A 244 -56.28 42.76 -69.59
C ARG A 244 -55.45 42.46 -68.33
N ARG A 245 -55.57 41.23 -67.80
CA ARG A 245 -54.69 40.68 -66.75
C ARG A 245 -53.23 40.60 -67.24
N PRO A 246 -52.23 40.89 -66.38
CA PRO A 246 -50.92 40.27 -66.46
C PRO A 246 -50.90 39.01 -65.59
N THR A 247 -51.09 37.84 -66.22
CA THR A 247 -50.80 36.53 -65.62
C THR A 247 -49.30 36.26 -65.70
N SER A 248 -48.49 36.86 -64.82
CA SER A 248 -47.08 36.49 -64.70
C SER A 248 -46.46 36.93 -63.36
N LEU A 249 -47.08 36.58 -62.24
CA LEU A 249 -46.47 36.74 -60.90
C LEU A 249 -46.55 35.47 -60.04
N GLY A 250 -46.67 34.31 -60.68
CA GLY A 250 -46.61 32.99 -60.02
C GLY A 250 -45.22 32.32 -60.08
N LEU A 251 -44.42 32.58 -61.12
CA LEU A 251 -43.10 31.92 -61.28
C LEU A 251 -41.98 32.62 -60.50
N ALA A 252 -42.02 33.94 -60.34
CA ALA A 252 -40.93 34.68 -59.69
C ALA A 252 -40.85 34.41 -58.16
N ALA A 253 -41.98 34.11 -57.52
CA ALA A 253 -42.01 33.79 -56.09
C ALA A 253 -41.49 32.37 -55.77
N ALA A 254 -41.65 31.42 -56.69
CA ALA A 254 -41.10 30.07 -56.55
C ALA A 254 -39.57 30.06 -56.77
N GLN A 255 -39.04 30.95 -57.60
CA GLN A 255 -37.61 31.02 -57.91
C GLN A 255 -36.77 31.74 -56.83
N ALA A 256 -37.40 32.57 -55.99
CA ALA A 256 -36.72 33.32 -54.92
C ALA A 256 -36.47 32.51 -53.63
N CYS A 257 -37.14 31.37 -53.41
CA CYS A 257 -36.95 30.53 -52.22
C CYS A 257 -36.01 29.32 -52.42
N TRP A 258 -35.72 28.94 -53.65
CA TRP A 258 -34.84 27.80 -53.97
C TRP A 258 -33.39 27.94 -53.44
N PRO A 259 -32.77 29.14 -53.41
CA PRO A 259 -31.40 29.29 -52.90
C PRO A 259 -31.26 29.15 -51.36
N LYS A 260 -32.37 29.24 -50.61
CA LYS A 260 -32.36 29.14 -49.14
C LYS A 260 -32.38 27.69 -48.65
N LEU A 261 -33.09 26.81 -49.35
CA LEU A 261 -33.12 25.37 -49.07
C LEU A 261 -31.78 24.69 -49.40
N THR A 262 -31.10 25.11 -50.46
CA THR A 262 -29.79 24.54 -50.84
C THR A 262 -28.66 24.95 -49.88
N ALA A 263 -28.71 26.16 -49.33
CA ALA A 263 -27.73 26.65 -48.34
C ALA A 263 -27.81 25.90 -46.99
N GLU A 264 -29.01 25.50 -46.58
CA GLU A 264 -29.24 24.80 -45.31
C GLU A 264 -28.84 23.31 -45.41
N VAL A 265 -29.10 22.69 -46.56
CA VAL A 265 -28.63 21.32 -46.89
C VAL A 265 -27.09 21.26 -46.99
N LEU A 266 -26.44 22.28 -47.57
CA LEU A 266 -24.98 22.38 -47.60
C LEU A 266 -24.36 22.63 -46.22
N ARG A 267 -25.02 23.39 -45.35
CA ARG A 267 -24.59 23.57 -43.95
C ARG A 267 -24.64 22.26 -43.17
N LEU A 268 -25.72 21.49 -43.31
CA LEU A 268 -25.89 20.17 -42.69
C LEU A 268 -24.88 19.14 -43.23
N TRP A 269 -24.56 19.21 -44.52
CA TRP A 269 -23.50 18.42 -45.14
C TRP A 269 -22.12 18.77 -44.56
N SER A 270 -21.78 20.05 -44.42
CA SER A 270 -20.50 20.48 -43.83
C SER A 270 -20.34 20.08 -42.35
N TRP A 271 -21.45 20.05 -41.61
CA TRP A 271 -21.49 19.66 -40.19
C TRP A 271 -21.30 18.14 -40.03
N SER A 272 -21.93 17.34 -40.89
CA SER A 272 -21.73 15.88 -40.97
C SER A 272 -20.28 15.51 -41.33
N THR A 273 -19.64 16.23 -42.26
CA THR A 273 -18.25 15.97 -42.65
C THR A 273 -17.26 16.34 -41.54
N ARG A 274 -17.58 17.36 -40.72
CA ARG A 274 -16.77 17.79 -39.56
C ARG A 274 -16.90 16.85 -38.35
N LEU A 275 -17.99 16.07 -38.26
CA LEU A 275 -18.14 15.02 -37.24
C LEU A 275 -17.31 13.76 -37.55
N LYS A 276 -16.97 13.49 -38.82
CA LYS A 276 -16.19 12.31 -39.23
C LYS A 276 -14.70 12.37 -38.90
N THR A 277 -14.13 13.55 -38.61
CA THR A 277 -12.70 13.73 -38.32
C THR A 277 -12.35 13.72 -36.83
N ARG A 278 -13.34 13.66 -35.93
CA ARG A 278 -13.12 13.40 -34.50
C ARG A 278 -13.44 11.93 -34.21
N ALA A 279 -12.39 11.14 -34.07
CA ALA A 279 -12.45 9.71 -33.80
C ALA A 279 -13.16 9.39 -32.47
N LEU A 280 -14.25 8.61 -32.55
CA LEU A 280 -14.67 7.62 -31.56
C LEU A 280 -15.73 6.71 -32.20
N ALA A 281 -15.37 5.43 -32.37
CA ALA A 281 -16.22 4.36 -32.90
C ALA A 281 -17.28 3.91 -31.86
N PRO A 282 -18.10 2.87 -32.12
CA PRO A 282 -19.06 2.65 -33.21
C PRO A 282 -20.46 2.40 -32.62
N ARG A 283 -21.53 3.07 -33.10
CA ARG A 283 -22.92 2.62 -32.87
C ARG A 283 -23.91 3.50 -33.62
N SER A 284 -24.49 2.99 -34.70
CA SER A 284 -25.92 3.10 -35.04
C SER A 284 -26.13 2.75 -36.52
N HIS A 285 -26.54 1.51 -36.76
CA HIS A 285 -26.98 1.03 -38.07
C HIS A 285 -28.13 1.88 -38.65
N LEU A 286 -28.89 2.56 -37.78
CA LEU A 286 -29.97 3.49 -38.11
C LEU A 286 -29.48 4.79 -38.78
N LEU A 287 -28.34 5.37 -38.37
CA LEU A 287 -27.83 6.59 -38.99
C LEU A 287 -27.27 6.31 -40.39
N LEU A 288 -26.65 5.16 -40.59
CA LEU A 288 -26.21 4.69 -41.92
C LEU A 288 -27.39 4.39 -42.86
N HIS A 289 -28.50 3.87 -42.33
CA HIS A 289 -29.71 3.65 -43.12
C HIS A 289 -30.41 4.96 -43.50
N MET A 290 -30.53 5.90 -42.56
CA MET A 290 -31.07 7.24 -42.81
C MET A 290 -30.26 8.00 -43.88
N LEU A 291 -28.92 7.92 -43.81
CA LEU A 291 -28.05 8.54 -44.81
C LEU A 291 -28.14 7.88 -46.20
N ARG A 292 -28.38 6.56 -46.28
CA ARG A 292 -28.64 5.87 -47.55
C ARG A 292 -29.99 6.27 -48.16
N ILE A 293 -31.04 6.37 -47.34
CA ILE A 293 -32.36 6.81 -47.79
C ILE A 293 -32.32 8.26 -48.28
N LEU A 294 -31.62 9.15 -47.57
CA LEU A 294 -31.42 10.53 -47.99
C LEU A 294 -30.66 10.63 -49.33
N LYS A 295 -29.66 9.77 -49.55
CA LYS A 295 -28.89 9.73 -50.79
C LYS A 295 -29.74 9.28 -51.98
N VAL A 296 -30.59 8.28 -51.80
CA VAL A 296 -31.53 7.82 -52.83
C VAL A 296 -32.54 8.91 -53.18
N LEU A 297 -33.11 9.58 -52.18
CA LEU A 297 -34.05 10.69 -52.40
C LEU A 297 -33.40 11.89 -53.12
N LEU A 298 -32.14 12.20 -52.82
CA LEU A 298 -31.40 13.25 -53.54
C LEU A 298 -31.17 12.87 -55.01
N GLN A 299 -30.83 11.60 -55.27
CA GLN A 299 -30.54 11.10 -56.61
C GLN A 299 -31.81 11.03 -57.48
N SER A 300 -32.96 10.74 -56.87
CA SER A 300 -34.29 10.85 -57.51
C SER A 300 -34.67 12.29 -57.80
N ALA A 301 -34.36 13.23 -56.91
CA ALA A 301 -34.62 14.66 -57.11
C ALA A 301 -33.79 15.26 -58.25
N THR A 302 -32.51 14.86 -58.39
CA THR A 302 -31.67 15.30 -59.51
C THR A 302 -32.12 14.72 -60.86
N GLN A 303 -32.66 13.50 -60.89
CA GLN A 303 -33.21 12.92 -62.13
C GLN A 303 -34.53 13.58 -62.57
N LEU A 304 -35.32 14.09 -61.61
CA LEU A 304 -36.52 14.90 -61.90
C LEU A 304 -36.17 16.31 -62.43
N GLU A 305 -35.03 16.88 -62.02
CA GLU A 305 -34.50 18.13 -62.60
C GLU A 305 -33.96 17.91 -64.03
N ASP A 306 -33.22 16.83 -64.28
CA ASP A 306 -32.73 16.49 -65.64
C ASP A 306 -33.87 16.14 -66.62
N ALA A 307 -34.98 15.56 -66.13
CA ALA A 307 -36.17 15.31 -66.94
C ALA A 307 -36.97 16.59 -67.25
N ARG A 308 -36.91 17.62 -66.39
CA ARG A 308 -37.53 18.94 -66.60
C ARG A 308 -36.74 19.85 -67.53
N CYS A 309 -35.43 19.61 -67.72
CA CYS A 309 -34.60 20.37 -68.66
C CYS A 309 -34.65 19.84 -70.11
N LYS A 310 -35.36 18.74 -70.37
CA LYS A 310 -35.49 18.12 -71.72
C LYS A 310 -36.88 18.28 -72.37
N TYR A 311 -37.79 19.04 -71.77
CA TYR A 311 -39.08 19.44 -72.34
C TYR A 311 -39.35 20.92 -72.09
#